data_AF-A0A9Q0L3M9-F1
#
_entry.id   AF-A0A9Q0L3M9-F1
#
_cell.length_a   1.000
_cell.length_b   1.000
_cell.length_c   1.000
_cell.angle_alpha   90.00
_cell.angle_beta   90.00
_cell.angle_gamma   90.00
#
_symmetry.space_group_name_H-M   'P 1'
#
loop_
_entity.id
_entity.type
_entity.pdbx_description
1 polymer ?
#
loop_
_entity_poly.entity_id
_entity_poly.type
_entity_poly.pdbx_seq_one_letter_code
_entity_poly.pdbx_strand_id
1 'polypeptide(L)'
;MCGFFQPHHALVNGVLHWIITCIPGFSRVLLSFDFEDEKLRVLSLSKSFSQENINHPMGLVELDGFLSLYHRKADGSFGIWIMKDYGDKQSRTKEFSVAQPILSGLRGCFLPLCILKKDEVCIV
;
A
#
# COMPACT_ATOMS: atom_id res chain seq x y z
N MET A 1 13.59 -21.15 -2.38
CA MET A 1 13.22 -20.02 -1.50
C MET A 1 12.97 -18.82 -2.39
N CYS A 2 11.73 -18.57 -2.78
CA CYS A 2 11.41 -17.38 -3.57
C CYS A 2 11.46 -16.16 -2.64
N GLY A 3 12.31 -15.19 -2.96
CA GLY A 3 12.41 -13.93 -2.22
C GLY A 3 11.06 -13.21 -2.21
N PHE A 4 10.70 -12.64 -1.07
CA PHE A 4 9.47 -11.91 -0.81
C PHE A 4 9.45 -10.58 -1.60
N PHE A 5 9.18 -10.61 -2.90
CA PHE A 5 9.03 -9.39 -3.70
C PHE A 5 7.58 -8.91 -3.63
N GLN A 6 7.28 -8.10 -2.62
CA GLN A 6 6.16 -7.17 -2.71
C GLN A 6 6.63 -5.94 -3.49
N PRO A 7 5.88 -5.45 -4.49
CA PRO A 7 6.25 -4.22 -5.17
C PRO A 7 6.17 -3.06 -4.17
N HIS A 8 7.34 -2.50 -3.86
CA HIS A 8 7.47 -1.28 -3.06
C HIS A 8 7.16 -0.02 -3.86
N HIS A 9 6.86 -0.16 -5.15
CA HIS A 9 6.56 0.93 -6.07
C HIS A 9 5.28 0.66 -6.88
N ALA A 10 4.61 1.71 -7.31
CA ALA A 10 3.48 1.66 -8.24
C ALA A 10 3.50 2.88 -9.15
N LEU A 11 3.12 2.70 -10.42
CA LEU A 11 2.91 3.80 -11.38
C LEU A 11 1.42 4.04 -11.52
N VAL A 12 0.94 5.20 -11.11
CA VAL A 12 -0.49 5.55 -11.12
C VAL A 12 -0.66 6.90 -11.79
N ASN A 13 -1.48 6.97 -12.84
CA ASN A 13 -1.79 8.20 -13.57
C ASN A 13 -0.53 9.00 -13.97
N GLY A 14 0.53 8.32 -14.41
CA GLY A 14 1.79 8.97 -14.82
C GLY A 14 2.69 9.44 -13.68
N VAL A 15 2.38 9.05 -12.43
CA VAL A 15 3.20 9.36 -11.25
C VAL A 15 3.76 8.08 -10.67
N LEU A 16 5.10 8.01 -10.52
CA LEU A 16 5.78 6.89 -9.88
C LEU A 16 5.78 7.08 -8.37
N HIS A 17 5.26 6.11 -7.63
CA HIS A 17 5.20 6.13 -6.18
C HIS A 17 6.07 5.02 -5.60
N TRP A 18 6.76 5.27 -4.48
CA TRP A 18 7.47 4.23 -3.73
C TRP A 18 7.59 4.55 -2.24
N ILE A 19 7.75 3.52 -1.42
CA ILE A 19 7.92 3.68 0.03
C ILE A 19 9.41 3.63 0.39
N ILE A 20 9.85 4.56 1.22
CA ILE A 20 11.15 4.50 1.89
C ILE A 20 10.98 4.38 3.39
N THR A 21 11.96 3.73 4.05
CA THR A 21 12.05 3.70 5.52
C THR A 21 13.20 4.60 5.95
N CYS A 22 12.89 5.63 6.73
CA CYS A 22 13.87 6.59 7.23
C CYS A 22 14.47 6.10 8.57
N ILE A 23 15.78 6.24 8.71
CA ILE A 23 16.56 5.85 9.90
C ILE A 23 17.37 7.08 10.37
N PRO A 24 17.48 7.36 11.68
CA PRO A 24 16.90 6.64 12.82
C PRO A 24 15.43 6.97 13.07
N GLY A 25 14.64 5.99 13.51
CA GLY A 25 13.22 6.17 13.87
C GLY A 25 12.24 5.29 13.09
N PHE A 26 12.71 4.56 12.07
CA PHE A 26 11.93 3.61 11.28
C PHE A 26 10.60 4.17 10.74
N SER A 27 10.56 5.46 10.46
CA SER A 27 9.36 6.07 9.88
C SER A 27 9.27 5.74 8.40
N ARG A 28 8.09 5.33 7.94
CA ARG A 28 7.82 5.12 6.52
C ARG A 28 7.31 6.39 5.89
N VAL A 29 7.82 6.71 4.71
CA VAL A 29 7.42 7.87 3.91
C VAL A 29 7.09 7.40 2.50
N LEU A 30 6.00 7.92 1.95
CA LEU A 30 5.62 7.69 0.56
C LEU A 30 6.24 8.79 -0.29
N LEU A 31 7.08 8.41 -1.25
CA LEU A 31 7.61 9.32 -2.24
C LEU A 31 6.81 9.20 -3.54
N SER A 32 6.71 10.30 -4.26
CA SER A 32 6.15 10.32 -5.61
C SER A 32 7.02 11.16 -6.54
N PHE A 33 7.26 10.66 -7.74
CA PHE A 33 7.89 11.42 -8.83
C PHE A 33 6.90 11.51 -9.99
N ASP A 34 6.56 12.74 -10.34
CA ASP A 34 5.62 13.07 -11.40
C ASP A 34 6.39 13.34 -12.69
N PHE A 35 6.12 12.55 -13.73
CA PHE A 35 6.85 12.67 -15.00
C PHE A 35 6.40 13.87 -15.83
N GLU A 36 5.24 14.47 -15.55
CA GLU A 36 4.74 15.63 -16.29
C GLU A 36 5.43 16.92 -15.84
N ASP A 37 5.55 17.13 -14.53
CA ASP A 37 6.16 18.32 -13.96
C ASP A 37 7.58 18.11 -13.40
N GLU A 38 8.09 16.88 -13.53
CA GLU A 38 9.40 16.41 -13.07
C GLU A 38 9.68 16.69 -11.59
N LYS A 39 8.64 16.73 -10.74
CA LYS A 39 8.80 17.01 -9.30
C LYS A 39 8.74 15.76 -8.44
N LEU A 40 9.72 15.69 -7.52
CA LEU A 40 9.68 14.79 -6.38
C LEU A 40 8.80 15.40 -5.27
N ARG A 41 7.83 14.65 -4.78
CA ARG A 41 6.97 15.04 -3.66
C ARG A 41 7.06 14.00 -2.55
N VAL A 42 6.97 14.49 -1.32
CA VAL A 42 7.04 13.68 -0.10
C VAL A 42 5.67 13.65 0.54
N LEU A 43 5.05 12.48 0.59
CA LEU A 43 3.73 12.26 1.16
C LEU A 43 3.87 11.60 2.53
N SER A 44 3.31 12.26 3.54
CA SER A 44 3.24 11.69 4.89
C SER A 44 2.23 10.55 4.90
N LEU A 45 2.68 9.34 5.22
CA LEU A 45 1.79 8.22 5.52
C LEU A 45 1.03 8.50 6.83
N SER A 46 -0.20 8.00 6.94
CA SER A 46 -0.97 8.15 8.18
C SER A 46 -0.23 7.50 9.36
N LYS A 47 -0.46 8.01 10.58
CA LYS A 47 0.20 7.51 11.80
C LYS A 47 0.05 6.00 12.00
N SER A 48 -1.10 5.45 11.59
CA SER A 48 -1.40 4.01 11.66
C SER A 48 -0.42 3.16 10.83
N PHE A 49 0.19 3.73 9.78
CA PHE A 49 1.16 3.06 8.92
C PHE A 49 2.61 3.36 9.28
N SER A 50 2.87 4.43 10.04
CA SER A 50 4.24 4.87 10.33
C SER A 50 4.87 4.19 11.54
N GLN A 51 4.09 3.67 12.49
CA GLN A 51 4.63 3.28 13.82
C GLN A 51 4.28 1.86 14.26
N GLU A 52 3.07 1.38 13.97
CA GLU A 52 2.59 0.08 14.49
C GLU A 52 2.94 -1.10 13.57
N ASN A 53 3.38 -0.84 12.34
CA ASN A 53 3.48 -1.85 11.26
C ASN A 53 4.85 -1.90 10.56
N ILE A 54 5.91 -1.37 11.18
CA ILE A 54 7.27 -1.32 10.59
C ILE A 54 7.81 -2.71 10.25
N ASN A 55 7.44 -3.73 11.02
CA ASN A 55 7.87 -5.11 10.80
C ASN A 55 6.99 -5.87 9.80
N HIS A 56 5.85 -5.29 9.40
CA HIS A 56 4.95 -5.93 8.44
C HIS A 56 5.31 -5.52 7.00
N PRO A 57 5.48 -6.50 6.10
CA PRO A 57 5.66 -6.23 4.68
C PRO A 57 4.48 -5.41 4.13
N MET A 58 4.81 -4.41 3.33
CA MET A 58 3.85 -3.46 2.75
C MET A 58 4.18 -3.24 1.29
N GLY A 59 3.15 -3.28 0.46
CA GLY A 59 3.26 -3.05 -0.98
C GLY A 59 2.43 -1.86 -1.42
N LEU A 60 2.81 -1.32 -2.58
CA LEU A 60 2.01 -0.36 -3.33
C LEU A 60 1.47 -1.05 -4.58
N VAL A 61 0.27 -0.66 -4.98
CA VAL A 61 -0.37 -1.16 -6.19
C VAL A 61 -1.38 -0.14 -6.71
N GLU A 62 -1.65 -0.17 -8.00
CA GLU A 62 -2.73 0.57 -8.63
C GLU A 62 -4.02 -0.27 -8.53
N LEU A 63 -5.11 0.29 -8.00
CA LEU A 63 -6.43 -0.32 -8.01
C LEU A 63 -7.47 0.68 -8.51
N ASP A 64 -8.17 0.32 -9.59
CA ASP A 64 -9.26 1.09 -10.19
C ASP A 64 -8.94 2.58 -10.46
N GLY A 65 -7.71 2.87 -10.90
CA GLY A 65 -7.16 4.20 -11.16
C GLY A 65 -6.58 4.92 -9.94
N PHE A 66 -6.53 4.27 -8.79
CA PHE A 66 -6.09 4.87 -7.52
C PHE A 66 -4.86 4.16 -6.96
N LEU A 67 -3.96 4.94 -6.36
CA LEU A 67 -2.85 4.38 -5.62
C LEU A 67 -3.38 3.72 -4.36
N SER A 68 -2.98 2.48 -4.15
CA SER A 68 -3.38 1.68 -3.02
C SER A 68 -2.18 1.11 -2.31
N LEU A 69 -2.26 1.10 -0.99
CA LEU A 69 -1.28 0.53 -0.09
C LEU A 69 -1.91 -0.68 0.56
N TYR A 70 -1.17 -1.78 0.63
CA TYR A 70 -1.65 -3.00 1.26
C TYR A 70 -0.64 -3.56 2.24
N HIS A 71 -1.14 -4.17 3.31
CA HIS A 71 -0.31 -4.80 4.34
C HIS A 71 -1.00 -6.02 4.93
N ARG A 72 -0.18 -6.93 5.49
CA ARG A 72 -0.67 -8.07 6.26
C ARG A 72 -0.77 -7.70 7.74
N LYS A 73 -1.93 -7.96 8.35
CA LYS A 73 -2.16 -7.80 9.79
C LYS A 73 -1.70 -9.05 10.54
N ALA A 74 -1.47 -8.91 11.85
CA ALA A 74 -1.00 -10.00 12.71
C ALA A 74 -1.99 -11.18 12.78
N ASP A 75 -3.29 -10.92 12.63
CA ASP A 75 -4.35 -11.93 12.57
C ASP A 75 -4.42 -12.69 11.24
N GLY A 76 -3.54 -12.37 10.29
CA GLY A 76 -3.48 -12.99 8.96
C GLY A 76 -4.45 -12.37 7.95
N SER A 77 -5.27 -11.40 8.36
CA SER A 77 -6.08 -10.59 7.45
C SER A 77 -5.22 -9.57 6.70
N PHE A 78 -5.78 -8.97 5.65
CA PHE A 78 -5.12 -7.93 4.88
C PHE A 78 -5.88 -6.62 4.98
N GLY A 79 -5.14 -5.53 5.23
CA GLY A 79 -5.67 -4.19 5.12
C GLY A 79 -5.25 -3.58 3.80
N ILE A 80 -6.21 -3.06 3.04
CA ILE A 80 -5.96 -2.26 1.84
C ILE A 80 -6.44 -0.85 2.08
N TRP A 81 -5.60 0.11 1.69
CA TRP A 81 -5.83 1.53 1.83
C TRP A 81 -5.77 2.19 0.46
N ILE A 82 -6.87 2.80 0.02
CA ILE A 82 -6.96 3.49 -1.27
C ILE A 82 -6.76 5.00 -1.05
N MET A 83 -5.81 5.58 -1.76
CA MET A 83 -5.50 7.01 -1.76
C MET A 83 -6.27 7.70 -2.89
N LYS A 84 -7.36 8.37 -2.54
CA LYS A 84 -8.25 9.01 -3.53
C LYS A 84 -7.86 10.45 -3.88
N ASP A 85 -7.29 11.18 -2.93
CA ASP A 85 -6.92 12.58 -3.12
C ASP A 85 -5.49 12.83 -2.61
N TYR A 86 -4.62 13.34 -3.49
CA TYR A 86 -3.26 13.72 -3.15
C TYR A 86 -3.22 15.20 -2.75
N GLY A 87 -3.36 15.51 -1.45
CA GLY A 87 -3.10 16.88 -1.00
C GLY A 87 -3.78 17.31 0.28
N ASP A 88 -4.85 16.63 0.70
CA ASP A 88 -5.57 17.02 1.91
C ASP A 88 -5.43 15.96 3.00
N LYS A 89 -4.85 16.35 4.14
CA LYS A 89 -4.54 15.46 5.29
C LYS A 89 -5.78 14.75 5.87
N GLN A 90 -6.99 15.14 5.46
CA GLN A 90 -8.27 14.58 5.89
C GLN A 90 -9.07 13.89 4.77
N SER A 91 -8.56 13.82 3.54
CA SER A 91 -9.31 13.29 2.39
C SER A 91 -9.34 11.75 2.36
N ARG A 92 -10.30 11.21 3.12
CA ARG A 92 -11.04 9.96 2.91
C ARG A 92 -10.25 8.75 2.41
N THR A 93 -9.32 8.36 3.27
CA THR A 93 -8.98 6.97 3.58
C THR A 93 -10.22 6.07 3.60
N LYS A 94 -10.32 5.13 2.66
CA LYS A 94 -11.19 3.96 2.86
C LYS A 94 -10.29 2.75 3.10
N GLU A 95 -10.17 2.38 4.37
CA GLU A 95 -9.56 1.12 4.76
C GLU A 95 -10.61 0.03 4.59
N PHE A 96 -10.25 -1.00 3.84
CA PHE A 96 -11.02 -2.23 3.79
C PHE A 96 -10.17 -3.34 4.42
N SER A 97 -10.76 -4.07 5.36
CA SER A 97 -10.15 -5.27 5.92
C SER A 97 -10.76 -6.46 5.21
N VAL A 98 -9.95 -7.16 4.42
CA VAL A 98 -10.40 -8.37 3.72
C VAL A 98 -10.05 -9.56 4.60
N ALA A 99 -11.07 -10.15 5.22
CA ALA A 99 -10.95 -11.42 5.92
C ALA A 99 -10.94 -12.54 4.88
N GLN A 100 -9.82 -13.23 4.69
CA GLN A 100 -9.79 -14.45 3.87
C GLN A 100 -9.29 -15.66 4.69
N PRO A 101 -10.17 -16.65 4.97
CA PRO A 101 -9.78 -17.89 5.64
C PRO A 101 -8.73 -18.70 4.86
N ILE A 102 -8.75 -18.58 3.52
CA ILE A 102 -7.99 -19.44 2.59
C ILE A 102 -6.50 -19.08 2.54
N LEU A 103 -6.14 -17.84 2.90
CA LEU A 103 -4.76 -17.31 2.80
C LEU A 103 -3.95 -17.47 4.08
N SER A 104 -4.56 -17.98 5.16
CA SER A 104 -3.87 -18.26 6.42
C SER A 104 -2.65 -19.18 6.23
N GLY A 105 -2.69 -20.06 5.22
CA GLY A 105 -1.57 -20.92 4.79
C GLY A 105 -0.63 -20.31 3.76
N LEU A 106 -1.03 -19.25 3.03
CA LEU A 106 -0.16 -18.57 2.08
C LEU A 106 0.76 -17.61 2.85
N ARG A 107 1.93 -18.14 3.24
CA ARG A 107 3.11 -17.35 3.65
C ARG A 107 3.79 -16.68 2.44
N GLY A 108 3.04 -16.34 1.40
CA GLY A 108 3.55 -15.92 0.09
C GLY A 108 3.19 -14.49 -0.30
N CYS A 109 3.86 -14.01 -1.35
CA CYS A 109 3.58 -12.75 -2.03
C CYS A 109 2.11 -12.72 -2.45
N PHE A 110 1.39 -11.66 -2.08
CA PHE A 110 0.07 -11.37 -2.57
C PHE A 110 0.13 -10.01 -3.24
N LEU A 111 -0.37 -9.94 -4.46
CA LEU A 111 -0.53 -8.69 -5.19
C LEU A 111 -2.03 -8.48 -5.46
N PRO A 112 -2.68 -7.50 -4.82
CA PRO A 112 -4.03 -7.11 -5.19
C PRO A 112 -4.06 -6.69 -6.66
N LEU A 113 -4.92 -7.31 -7.48
CA LEU A 113 -5.07 -6.97 -8.89
C LEU A 113 -6.25 -6.02 -9.13
N CYS A 114 -7.38 -6.26 -8.48
CA CYS A 114 -8.59 -5.45 -8.65
C CYS A 114 -9.58 -5.65 -7.51
N ILE A 115 -10.50 -4.70 -7.36
CA ILE A 115 -11.62 -4.78 -6.41
C ILE A 115 -12.81 -5.36 -7.16
N LEU A 116 -13.28 -6.54 -6.74
CA LEU A 116 -14.39 -7.23 -7.41
C LEU A 116 -15.74 -6.69 -6.93
N LYS A 117 -15.88 -6.48 -5.62
CA LYS A 117 -17.00 -5.80 -4.97
C LYS A 117 -16.59 -5.40 -3.55
N LYS A 118 -17.47 -4.74 -2.81
CA LYS A 118 -17.18 -4.29 -1.44
C LYS A 118 -16.66 -5.46 -0.61
N ASP A 119 -15.46 -5.30 -0.04
CA ASP A 119 -14.76 -6.28 0.80
C ASP A 119 -14.29 -7.57 0.05
N GLU A 120 -14.31 -7.57 -1.28
CA GLU A 120 -13.76 -8.64 -2.12
C GLU A 120 -12.72 -8.13 -3.12
N VAL A 121 -11.53 -8.73 -3.06
CA VAL A 121 -10.35 -8.32 -3.82
C VAL A 121 -9.75 -9.53 -4.51
N CYS A 122 -9.45 -9.38 -5.80
CA CYS A 122 -8.70 -10.36 -6.56
C CYS A 122 -7.21 -10.25 -6.22
N ILE A 123 -6.55 -11.36 -5.93
CA ILE A 123 -5.14 -11.43 -5.55
C ILE A 123 -4.44 -12.54 -6.35
N VAL A 124 -3.14 -12.36 -6.61
CA VAL A 124 -2.25 -13.38 -7.20
C VAL A 124 -1.04 -13.60 -6.30
#